data_AF-A0A519XYQ6-F1
#
_entry.id   AF-A0A519XYQ6-F1
#
_cell.length_a   1.000
_cell.length_b   1.000
_cell.length_c   1.000
_cell.angle_alpha   90.00
_cell.angle_beta   90.00
_cell.angle_gamma   90.00
#
_symmetry.space_group_name_H-M   'P 1'
#
loop_
_entity.id
_entity.type
_entity.pdbx_description
1 polymer ?
#
loop_
_entity_poly.entity_id
_entity_poly.type
_entity_poly.pdbx_seq_one_letter_code
_entity_poly.pdbx_strand_id
1 'polypeptide(L)'
;MGQEIERKFLINLSEWEKLDKPAGKHFRQGYILTDPEKTIRVRKTETAGWLTIKGISVGATRLEYEYEIPLKEAEELLDNFSENELEKIRHEIV
;
A
#
# COMPACT_ATOMS: atom_id res chain seq x y z
N MET A 1 -10.49 8.14 -18.76
CA MET A 1 -10.26 7.92 -17.31
C MET A 1 -9.10 8.81 -16.90
N GLY A 2 -9.17 9.46 -15.73
CA GLY A 2 -8.08 10.32 -15.26
C GLY A 2 -6.85 9.49 -14.88
N GLN A 3 -5.66 10.05 -15.10
CA GLN A 3 -4.40 9.44 -14.67
C GLN A 3 -4.00 10.08 -13.34
N GLU A 4 -3.81 9.28 -12.30
CA GLU A 4 -3.37 9.76 -10.99
C GLU A 4 -1.94 10.34 -11.07
N ILE A 5 -1.69 11.46 -10.37
CA ILE A 5 -0.37 12.08 -10.25
C ILE A 5 0.02 12.10 -8.76
N GLU A 6 1.08 11.38 -8.39
CA GLU A 6 1.60 11.32 -7.01
C GLU A 6 3.06 11.82 -6.96
N ARG A 7 3.43 12.55 -5.89
CA ARG A 7 4.82 12.91 -5.56
C ARG A 7 5.09 12.61 -4.08
N LYS A 8 6.29 12.12 -3.78
CA LYS A 8 6.70 11.72 -2.43
C LYS A 8 7.84 12.59 -1.91
N PHE A 9 7.74 13.01 -0.66
CA PHE A 9 8.72 13.85 0.02
C PHE A 9 9.09 13.24 1.37
N LEU A 10 10.31 13.50 1.83
CA LEU A 10 10.64 13.33 3.23
C LEU A 10 10.01 14.47 4.03
N ILE A 11 9.51 14.15 5.23
CA ILE A 11 8.86 15.12 6.12
C ILE A 11 9.80 15.53 7.26
N ASN A 12 9.66 16.76 7.74
CA ASN A 12 10.26 17.16 9.01
C ASN A 12 9.37 16.65 10.15
N LEU A 13 9.88 15.70 10.94
CA LEU A 13 9.12 15.04 12.01
C LEU A 13 8.63 16.03 13.07
N SER A 14 9.44 17.01 13.46
CA SER A 14 9.08 17.95 14.53
C SER A 14 7.93 18.88 14.12
N GLU A 15 7.84 19.24 12.84
CA GLU A 15 6.73 20.02 12.29
C GLU A 15 5.52 19.13 12.03
N TRP A 16 5.74 17.89 11.57
CA TRP A 16 4.68 16.91 11.36
C TRP A 16 3.90 16.59 12.64
N GLU A 17 4.59 16.43 13.77
CA GLU A 17 3.97 16.11 15.07
C GLU A 17 3.04 17.22 15.56
N LYS A 18 3.38 18.49 15.31
CA LYS A 18 2.60 19.68 15.74
C LYS A 18 1.32 19.89 14.93
N LEU A 19 1.24 19.34 13.73
CA LEU A 19 0.05 19.45 12.89
C LEU A 19 -1.14 18.74 13.55
N ASP A 20 -2.31 19.36 13.57
CA ASP A 20 -3.54 18.64 13.93
C ASP A 20 -3.90 17.66 12.81
N LYS A 21 -4.07 16.39 13.17
CA LYS A 21 -4.18 15.27 12.21
C LYS A 21 -5.46 14.47 12.49
N PRO A 22 -6.23 14.12 11.46
CA PRO A 22 -7.28 13.11 11.60
C PRO A 22 -6.74 11.79 12.14
N ALA A 23 -7.64 10.95 12.66
CA ALA A 23 -7.30 9.62 13.15
C ALA A 23 -6.49 8.85 12.09
N GLY A 24 -5.33 8.35 12.52
CA GLY A 24 -4.48 7.54 11.68
C GLY A 24 -5.12 6.19 11.42
N LYS A 25 -4.98 5.69 10.19
CA LYS A 25 -5.41 4.35 9.81
C LYS A 25 -4.20 3.42 9.80
N HIS A 26 -4.31 2.26 10.41
CA HIS A 26 -3.26 1.26 10.36
C HIS A 26 -3.24 0.52 9.02
N PHE A 27 -2.07 0.43 8.39
CA PHE A 27 -1.84 -0.25 7.13
C PHE A 27 -0.69 -1.24 7.27
N ARG A 28 -0.96 -2.51 6.98
CA ARG A 28 0.05 -3.54 6.71
C ARG A 28 0.09 -3.83 5.22
N GLN A 29 1.26 -4.06 4.65
CA GLN A 29 1.38 -4.51 3.27
C GLN A 29 2.61 -5.37 3.10
N GLY A 30 2.54 -6.31 2.16
CA GLY A 30 3.62 -7.21 1.84
C GLY A 30 3.59 -7.63 0.39
N TYR A 31 4.68 -8.22 -0.08
CA TYR A 31 4.80 -8.71 -1.45
C TYR A 31 4.86 -10.24 -1.44
N ILE A 32 3.88 -10.87 -2.08
CA ILE A 32 3.90 -12.32 -2.34
C ILE A 32 4.94 -12.63 -3.42
N LEU A 33 5.08 -11.73 -4.41
CA LEU A 33 6.05 -11.86 -5.48
C LEU A 33 6.64 -10.50 -5.82
N THR A 34 7.97 -10.44 -5.85
CA THR A 34 8.73 -9.28 -6.33
C THR A 34 9.58 -9.68 -7.53
N ASP A 35 9.05 -9.50 -8.74
CA ASP A 35 9.75 -9.76 -9.99
C ASP A 35 9.77 -8.48 -10.85
N PRO A 36 10.86 -8.19 -11.60
CA PRO A 36 10.98 -6.96 -12.38
C PRO A 36 9.86 -6.73 -13.40
N GLU A 37 9.25 -7.81 -13.91
CA GLU A 37 8.18 -7.74 -14.90
C GLU A 37 6.78 -7.75 -14.25
N LYS A 38 6.67 -8.27 -13.02
CA LYS A 38 5.39 -8.45 -12.32
C LYS A 38 5.57 -8.45 -10.80
N THR A 39 4.68 -7.74 -10.11
CA THR A 39 4.67 -7.67 -8.65
C THR A 39 3.28 -7.99 -8.14
N ILE A 40 3.19 -8.86 -7.12
CA ILE A 40 1.95 -9.16 -6.42
C ILE A 40 2.08 -8.64 -4.99
N ARG A 41 1.21 -7.70 -4.63
CA ARG A 41 1.20 -7.04 -3.33
C ARG A 41 -0.11 -7.33 -2.61
N VAL A 42 -0.03 -7.68 -1.35
CA VAL A 42 -1.17 -7.71 -0.43
C VAL A 42 -1.11 -6.47 0.45
N ARG A 43 -2.27 -5.83 0.66
CA ARG A 43 -2.43 -4.71 1.59
C ARG A 43 -3.62 -5.01 2.49
N LYS A 44 -3.45 -4.76 3.79
CA LYS A 44 -4.50 -4.86 4.81
C LYS A 44 -4.61 -3.52 5.53
N THR A 45 -5.84 -3.09 5.77
CA THR A 45 -6.19 -2.05 6.75
C THR A 45 -6.91 -2.71 7.92
N GLU A 46 -7.40 -1.94 8.87
CA GLU A 46 -8.24 -2.48 9.95
C GLU A 46 -9.55 -3.08 9.43
N THR A 47 -10.09 -2.59 8.31
CA THR A 47 -11.44 -2.93 7.86
C THR A 47 -11.52 -3.65 6.52
N ALA A 48 -10.46 -3.61 5.71
CA ALA A 48 -10.47 -4.20 4.38
C ALA A 48 -9.08 -4.71 3.95
N GLY A 49 -9.10 -5.66 3.01
CA GLY A 49 -7.91 -6.28 2.40
C GLY A 49 -7.93 -6.11 0.89
N TRP A 50 -6.74 -6.03 0.29
CA TRP A 50 -6.57 -5.90 -1.15
C TRP A 50 -5.43 -6.77 -1.67
N LEU A 51 -5.64 -7.35 -2.84
CA LEU A 51 -4.62 -7.99 -3.67
C LEU A 51 -4.39 -7.12 -4.90
N THR A 52 -3.17 -6.64 -5.08
CA THR A 52 -2.78 -5.84 -6.25
C THR A 52 -1.80 -6.62 -7.12
N ILE A 53 -2.07 -6.73 -8.41
CA ILE A 53 -1.16 -7.27 -9.42
C ILE A 53 -0.69 -6.12 -10.30
N LYS A 54 0.62 -5.89 -10.33
CA LYS A 54 1.27 -4.82 -11.09
C LYS A 54 2.17 -5.42 -12.16
N GLY A 55 2.05 -4.94 -13.39
CA GLY A 55 3.01 -5.26 -14.46
C GLY A 55 4.25 -4.35 -14.43
N ILE A 56 5.12 -4.55 -15.42
CA ILE A 56 6.31 -3.75 -15.64
C ILE A 56 5.96 -2.25 -15.79
N SER A 57 6.80 -1.39 -15.24
CA SER A 57 6.66 0.05 -15.40
C SER A 57 7.26 0.50 -16.74
N VAL A 58 6.49 1.26 -17.51
CA VAL A 58 6.92 1.97 -18.72
C VAL A 58 6.84 3.46 -18.42
N GLY A 59 7.98 4.08 -18.13
CA GLY A 59 8.04 5.45 -17.61
C GLY A 59 7.34 5.57 -16.26
N ALA A 60 6.34 6.45 -16.17
CA ALA A 60 5.53 6.67 -14.95
C ALA A 60 4.25 5.82 -14.91
N THR A 61 4.06 4.89 -15.85
CA THR A 61 2.81 4.13 -16.00
C THR A 61 3.06 2.62 -15.94
N ARG A 62 2.05 1.86 -15.53
CA ARG A 62 2.06 0.39 -15.55
C ARG A 62 0.64 -0.13 -15.66
N LEU A 63 0.48 -1.38 -16.11
CA LEU A 63 -0.77 -2.11 -15.92
C LEU A 63 -0.90 -2.49 -14.45
N GLU A 64 -2.08 -2.27 -13.88
CA GLU A 64 -2.36 -2.53 -12.47
C GLU A 64 -3.80 -3.01 -12.34
N TYR A 65 -3.99 -4.10 -11.61
CA TYR A 65 -5.28 -4.64 -11.23
C TYR A 65 -5.33 -4.73 -9.71
N GLU A 66 -6.39 -4.21 -9.10
CA GLU A 66 -6.60 -4.26 -7.65
C GLU A 66 -7.95 -4.92 -7.38
N TYR A 67 -7.94 -5.90 -6.48
CA TYR A 67 -9.12 -6.64 -6.05
C TYR A 67 -9.25 -6.52 -4.55
N GLU A 68 -10.46 -6.24 -4.07
CA GLU A 68 -10.77 -6.40 -2.66
C GLU A 68 -10.83 -7.89 -2.34
N ILE A 69 -10.25 -8.28 -1.21
CA ILE A 69 -10.23 -9.65 -0.70
C ILE A 69 -10.68 -9.65 0.78
N PRO A 70 -11.21 -10.77 1.28
CA PRO A 70 -11.59 -10.88 2.69
C PRO A 70 -10.43 -10.52 3.62
N LEU A 71 -10.74 -9.79 4.71
CA LEU A 71 -9.73 -9.29 5.66
C LEU A 71 -8.86 -10.41 6.24
N LYS A 72 -9.48 -11.55 6.55
CA LYS A 72 -8.80 -12.72 7.10
C LYS A 72 -7.84 -13.34 6.09
N GLU A 73 -8.22 -13.42 4.82
CA GLU A 73 -7.34 -13.92 3.76
C GLU A 73 -6.16 -12.97 3.54
N ALA A 74 -6.39 -11.65 3.57
CA ALA A 74 -5.30 -10.69 3.47
C ALA A 74 -4.26 -10.87 4.60
N GLU A 75 -4.72 -11.13 5.83
CA GLU A 75 -3.84 -11.43 6.97
C GLU A 75 -3.08 -12.73 6.79
N GLU A 76 -3.76 -13.82 6.42
CA GLU A 76 -3.12 -15.11 6.17
C GLU A 76 -2.07 -15.04 5.06
N LEU A 77 -2.34 -14.26 4.00
CA LEU A 77 -1.40 -14.03 2.90
C LEU A 77 -0.18 -13.18 3.34
N LEU A 78 -0.40 -12.17 4.18
CA LEU A 78 0.70 -11.38 4.74
C LEU A 78 1.60 -12.25 5.62
N ASP A 79 1.02 -12.99 6.55
CA ASP A 79 1.77 -13.72 7.57
C ASP A 79 2.52 -14.95 7.03
N ASN A 80 1.99 -15.60 5.99
CA ASN A 80 2.53 -16.88 5.50
C ASN A 80 3.19 -16.82 4.12
N PHE A 81 2.85 -15.84 3.28
CA PHE A 81 3.27 -15.82 1.87
C PHE A 81 4.06 -14.59 1.47
N SER A 82 4.09 -13.53 2.27
CA SER A 82 4.84 -12.32 1.91
C SER A 82 6.32 -12.47 2.21
N GLU A 83 7.17 -12.17 1.23
CA GLU A 83 8.63 -12.21 1.39
C GLU A 83 9.15 -11.05 2.26
N ASN A 84 8.45 -9.92 2.22
CA ASN A 84 8.76 -8.71 2.96
C ASN A 84 7.46 -8.03 3.37
N GLU A 85 7.48 -7.37 4.53
CA GLU A 85 6.36 -6.61 5.06
C GLU A 85 6.75 -5.16 5.39
N LEU A 86 5.81 -4.24 5.21
CA LEU A 86 5.88 -2.87 5.66
C LEU A 86 4.58 -2.47 6.35
N GLU A 87 4.74 -1.87 7.52
CA GLU A 87 3.63 -1.33 8.33
C GLU A 87 3.73 0.20 8.42
N LYS A 88 2.57 0.88 8.46
CA LYS A 88 2.49 2.33 8.67
C LYS A 88 1.15 2.76 9.26
N ILE A 89 1.19 3.87 9.98
CA ILE A 89 0.00 4.67 10.27
C ILE A 89 -0.13 5.75 9.18
N ARG A 90 -1.27 5.77 8.49
CA ARG A 90 -1.57 6.75 7.45
C ARG A 90 -2.57 7.78 7.98
N HIS A 91 -2.16 9.04 7.97
CA HIS A 91 -3.04 10.20 8.18
C HIS A 91 -3.41 10.79 6.81
N GLU A 92 -4.69 11.02 6.59
CA GLU A 92 -5.24 11.61 5.37
C GLU A 92 -5.57 13.08 5.66
N ILE A 93 -4.71 13.98 5.20
CA ILE A 93 -4.87 15.42 5.37
C ILE A 93 -5.66 15.93 4.16
N VAL A 94 -6.80 16.59 4.40
CA VAL A 94 -7.70 17.12 3.37
C VAL A 94 -7.60 18.64 3.33
#